data_AF-A0A0A8L1Z0-F1
#
_entry.id   AF-A0A0A8L1Z0-F1
#
_cell.length_a   1.000
_cell.length_b   1.000
_cell.length_c   1.000
_cell.angle_alpha   90.00
_cell.angle_beta   90.00
_cell.angle_gamma   90.00
#
_symmetry.space_group_name_H-M   'P 1'
#
loop_
_entity.id
_entity.type
_entity.pdbx_description
1 polymer ?
#
loop_
_entity_poly.entity_id
_entity_poly.type
_entity_poly.pdbx_seq_one_letter_code
_entity_poly.pdbx_strand_id
1 'polypeptide(L)'
;MQETLLNISRESRQAQDQDDGKSEAEMTDGKIEAIATGNAVDEGVQPEKRDSGTTLETGIRAANVCKDTVEIDVTSKSVLEYTQKNYEKQRRNLGVLDYDSMRIGSFPGDPSNEALPFPYNFKAIKSPRPFIPRFSHNHINTVLTIHIDSEYLLQVGRGENIRYQNREIWGTDIYTDDSEILLALQHCEVLPSAGSLERNPNSRSMARPAKRTPVNMENQDSVKGEIPEREIPFAIKVDILLLPPLQAYASSTRNNVTSREWTGQIHDGLSYGIYNVEILVMDDTLNDIEQSAKTKSLQW
;
A
#
# COMPACT_ATOMS: atom_id res chain seq x y z
N MET A 1 -56.47 21.34 15.57
CA MET A 1 -56.54 20.39 14.43
C MET A 1 -55.09 19.93 14.21
N GLN A 2 -54.65 18.77 14.74
CA GLN A 2 -54.94 17.39 14.26
C GLN A 2 -54.34 17.19 12.85
N GLU A 3 -53.46 16.22 12.54
CA GLU A 3 -52.93 15.01 13.23
C GLU A 3 -51.40 14.85 12.93
N THR A 4 -50.51 14.19 13.69
CA THR A 4 -50.32 12.71 13.91
C THR A 4 -50.31 11.92 12.59
N LEU A 5 -49.39 11.02 12.19
CA LEU A 5 -48.41 10.06 12.75
C LEU A 5 -47.34 9.77 11.64
N LEU A 6 -46.25 8.97 11.72
CA LEU A 6 -45.82 7.84 12.57
C LEU A 6 -44.28 7.88 12.77
N ASN A 7 -43.80 7.39 13.92
CA ASN A 7 -42.41 6.98 14.10
C ASN A 7 -42.38 5.78 15.08
N ILE A 8 -41.97 4.60 14.62
CA ILE A 8 -41.88 3.33 15.39
C ILE A 8 -40.63 2.60 14.88
N SER A 9 -39.47 2.70 15.52
CA SER A 9 -39.05 2.06 16.79
C SER A 9 -38.91 0.54 16.70
N ARG A 10 -37.67 0.04 16.80
CA ARG A 10 -37.33 -1.36 17.09
C ARG A 10 -35.86 -1.53 17.52
N GLU A 11 -35.57 -1.05 18.73
CA GLU A 11 -34.52 -1.65 19.57
C GLU A 11 -35.16 -2.52 20.66
N SER A 12 -34.33 -3.12 21.52
CA SER A 12 -34.70 -3.85 22.74
C SER A 12 -35.36 -5.23 22.57
N ARG A 13 -34.51 -6.28 22.59
CA ARG A 13 -34.79 -7.53 23.31
C ARG A 13 -33.56 -7.96 24.10
N GLN A 14 -33.63 -7.82 25.41
CA GLN A 14 -32.71 -8.41 26.38
C GLN A 14 -33.53 -9.24 27.38
N ALA A 15 -32.94 -10.35 27.83
CA ALA A 15 -33.16 -11.10 29.08
C ALA A 15 -34.58 -11.22 29.69
N GLN A 16 -34.98 -12.47 29.95
CA GLN A 16 -35.68 -12.81 31.18
C GLN A 16 -35.31 -14.23 31.65
N ASP A 17 -35.12 -14.39 32.95
CA ASP A 17 -34.60 -15.58 33.66
C ASP A 17 -35.70 -16.54 34.15
N GLN A 18 -35.23 -17.58 34.87
CA GLN A 18 -35.91 -18.55 35.77
C GLN A 18 -36.27 -19.89 35.11
N ASP A 19 -35.67 -21.05 35.44
CA ASP A 19 -35.23 -21.69 36.72
C ASP A 19 -36.32 -22.58 37.35
N ASP A 20 -36.03 -23.89 37.43
CA ASP A 20 -36.43 -24.77 38.56
C ASP A 20 -35.91 -26.23 38.40
N GLY A 21 -35.15 -26.72 39.39
CA GLY A 21 -35.53 -27.96 40.11
C GLY A 21 -35.11 -29.38 39.63
N LYS A 22 -33.87 -29.78 39.93
CA LYS A 22 -33.40 -31.08 40.50
C LYS A 22 -34.09 -32.45 40.17
N SER A 23 -33.26 -33.45 39.86
CA SER A 23 -33.05 -34.66 40.71
C SER A 23 -31.77 -35.45 40.36
N GLU A 24 -31.22 -36.17 41.34
CA GLU A 24 -29.93 -36.90 41.28
C GLU A 24 -30.11 -38.42 41.04
N ALA A 25 -29.09 -39.06 40.44
CA ALA A 25 -28.56 -40.43 40.69
C ALA A 25 -27.89 -40.98 39.41
N GLU A 26 -26.88 -41.85 39.39
CA GLU A 26 -25.73 -42.22 40.24
C GLU A 26 -24.99 -43.30 39.39
N MET A 27 -23.65 -43.35 39.47
CA MET A 27 -22.70 -44.38 38.99
C MET A 27 -23.12 -45.51 38.01
N THR A 28 -22.26 -45.80 37.02
CA THR A 28 -21.45 -47.05 37.04
C THR A 28 -20.24 -47.04 36.10
N ASP A 29 -19.27 -47.88 36.45
CA ASP A 29 -17.93 -48.04 35.85
C ASP A 29 -17.92 -48.90 34.56
N GLY A 30 -16.87 -48.80 33.73
CA GLY A 30 -16.87 -49.34 32.35
C GLY A 30 -15.53 -49.42 31.63
N LYS A 31 -14.48 -49.93 32.29
CA LYS A 31 -13.15 -50.22 31.70
C LYS A 31 -13.21 -51.28 30.56
N ILE A 32 -12.65 -50.98 29.38
CA ILE A 32 -12.17 -51.99 28.40
C ILE A 32 -10.77 -51.59 27.87
N GLU A 33 -9.96 -52.62 27.58
CA GLU A 33 -8.50 -52.56 27.44
C GLU A 33 -7.99 -52.40 25.99
N ALA A 34 -6.70 -52.13 25.87
CA ALA A 34 -5.99 -52.04 24.60
C ALA A 34 -5.68 -53.42 23.99
N ILE A 35 -5.51 -53.47 22.67
CA ILE A 35 -4.74 -54.50 21.98
C ILE A 35 -3.71 -53.82 21.08
N ALA A 36 -2.45 -54.26 21.18
CA ALA A 36 -1.35 -53.81 20.35
C ALA A 36 -0.60 -55.01 19.73
N THR A 37 -0.26 -54.87 18.45
CA THR A 37 0.73 -55.62 17.65
C THR A 37 1.18 -54.63 16.55
N GLY A 38 2.45 -54.36 16.22
CA GLY A 38 3.67 -55.20 16.17
C GLY A 38 3.64 -56.08 14.91
N ASN A 39 4.62 -56.23 13.99
CA ASN A 39 6.04 -55.84 13.81
C ASN A 39 6.37 -56.01 12.28
N ALA A 40 7.45 -55.54 11.62
CA ALA A 40 8.55 -54.57 11.86
C ALA A 40 9.16 -54.15 10.46
N VAL A 41 10.19 -53.28 10.31
CA VAL A 41 11.64 -53.56 10.02
C VAL A 41 11.86 -54.63 8.91
N ASP A 42 12.61 -54.44 7.80
CA ASP A 42 13.96 -53.82 7.67
C ASP A 42 14.37 -53.35 6.24
N GLU A 43 15.60 -52.82 6.13
CA GLU A 43 16.57 -52.65 4.99
C GLU A 43 16.30 -53.37 3.65
N GLY A 44 16.79 -52.95 2.47
CA GLY A 44 17.85 -51.98 2.08
C GLY A 44 18.53 -52.43 0.75
N VAL A 45 19.53 -51.67 0.26
CA VAL A 45 20.50 -52.03 -0.82
C VAL A 45 20.07 -51.92 -2.31
N GLN A 46 20.86 -51.17 -3.11
CA GLN A 46 20.98 -51.27 -4.60
C GLN A 46 22.17 -52.18 -4.97
N PRO A 47 22.25 -52.79 -6.19
CA PRO A 47 23.10 -52.14 -7.24
C PRO A 47 22.79 -52.44 -8.74
N GLU A 48 23.34 -51.56 -9.60
CA GLU A 48 23.84 -51.73 -11.00
C GLU A 48 23.01 -52.27 -12.21
N LYS A 49 22.94 -51.39 -13.24
CA LYS A 49 23.21 -51.57 -14.71
C LYS A 49 22.62 -52.77 -15.51
N ARG A 50 21.87 -52.47 -16.60
CA ARG A 50 22.39 -52.45 -18.01
C ARG A 50 21.33 -52.07 -19.09
N ASP A 51 21.82 -51.31 -20.07
CA ASP A 51 21.57 -51.27 -21.53
C ASP A 51 20.17 -51.16 -22.22
N SER A 52 20.19 -50.24 -23.20
CA SER A 52 19.52 -50.26 -24.53
C SER A 52 18.05 -49.80 -24.65
N GLY A 53 17.77 -48.98 -25.68
CA GLY A 53 16.39 -48.67 -26.11
C GLY A 53 16.11 -47.23 -26.56
N THR A 54 16.65 -46.85 -27.72
CA THR A 54 16.23 -45.76 -28.62
C THR A 54 14.78 -45.25 -28.49
N THR A 55 14.53 -43.92 -28.39
CA THR A 55 13.38 -43.21 -29.02
C THR A 55 13.60 -41.68 -29.05
N LEU A 56 13.47 -41.10 -30.25
CA LEU A 56 13.39 -39.69 -30.67
C LEU A 56 13.48 -38.55 -29.62
N GLU A 57 14.49 -37.70 -29.79
CA GLU A 57 14.43 -36.29 -29.36
C GLU A 57 13.45 -35.51 -30.27
N THR A 58 12.34 -35.03 -29.70
CA THR A 58 11.56 -33.91 -30.28
C THR A 58 11.89 -32.64 -29.53
N GLY A 59 12.84 -31.87 -30.07
CA GLY A 59 13.27 -30.58 -29.52
C GLY A 59 12.18 -29.51 -29.62
N ILE A 60 11.21 -29.53 -28.70
CA ILE A 60 10.32 -28.40 -28.47
C ILE A 60 11.15 -27.31 -27.79
N ARG A 61 11.73 -26.42 -28.60
CA ARG A 61 12.20 -25.12 -28.13
C ARG A 61 11.00 -24.41 -27.49
N ALA A 62 10.98 -24.35 -26.16
CA ALA A 62 10.09 -23.48 -25.43
C ALA A 62 10.44 -22.03 -25.80
N ALA A 63 9.75 -21.50 -26.80
CA ALA A 63 9.78 -20.07 -27.08
C ALA A 63 9.23 -19.39 -25.82
N ASN A 64 10.09 -18.66 -25.11
CA ASN A 64 9.64 -17.71 -24.11
C ASN A 64 8.79 -16.67 -24.83
N VAL A 65 7.48 -16.89 -24.81
CA VAL A 65 6.49 -15.87 -25.16
C VAL A 65 6.63 -14.81 -24.08
N CYS A 66 7.44 -13.79 -24.37
CA CYS A 66 7.32 -12.52 -23.70
C CYS A 66 5.85 -12.12 -23.86
N LYS A 67 5.10 -12.12 -22.75
CA LYS A 67 3.79 -11.49 -22.73
C LYS A 67 4.06 -10.02 -22.95
N ASP A 68 3.76 -9.52 -24.15
CA ASP A 68 3.63 -8.08 -24.37
C ASP A 68 2.65 -7.56 -23.32
N THR A 69 3.19 -6.85 -22.34
CA THR A 69 2.39 -6.26 -21.27
C THR A 69 1.61 -5.12 -21.91
N VAL A 70 0.35 -5.39 -22.25
CA VAL A 70 -0.58 -4.38 -22.74
C VAL A 70 -0.66 -3.28 -21.68
N GLU A 71 0.00 -2.16 -21.96
CA GLU A 71 0.13 -1.05 -21.04
C GLU A 71 -1.22 -0.34 -20.94
N ILE A 72 -1.97 -0.62 -19.87
CA ILE A 72 -3.32 -0.08 -19.67
C ILE A 72 -3.21 1.43 -19.39
N ASP A 73 -3.66 2.27 -20.33
CA ASP A 73 -3.78 3.71 -20.10
C ASP A 73 -4.99 4.00 -19.21
N VAL A 74 -4.72 4.09 -17.90
CA VAL A 74 -5.69 4.52 -16.89
C VAL A 74 -5.84 6.05 -16.96
N THR A 75 -7.07 6.54 -16.83
CA THR A 75 -7.37 7.97 -16.82
C THR A 75 -8.28 8.34 -15.65
N SER A 76 -7.79 9.24 -14.79
CA SER A 76 -8.49 9.73 -13.60
C SER A 76 -9.42 10.92 -13.89
N LYS A 77 -9.43 11.44 -15.12
CA LYS A 77 -10.04 12.73 -15.47
C LYS A 77 -11.50 12.88 -15.00
N SER A 78 -12.33 11.85 -15.21
CA SER A 78 -13.75 11.87 -14.82
C SER A 78 -13.95 12.00 -13.31
N VAL A 79 -13.10 11.36 -12.49
CA VAL A 79 -13.14 11.45 -11.03
C VAL A 79 -12.72 12.84 -10.57
N LEU A 80 -11.70 13.43 -11.20
CA LEU A 80 -11.21 14.77 -10.86
C LEU A 80 -12.24 15.85 -11.25
N GLU A 81 -12.82 15.78 -12.44
CA GLU A 81 -13.91 16.68 -12.87
C GLU A 81 -15.15 16.55 -11.98
N TYR A 82 -15.53 15.32 -11.60
CA TYR A 82 -16.60 15.08 -10.62
C TYR A 82 -16.26 15.67 -9.24
N THR A 83 -15.03 15.50 -8.78
CA THR A 83 -14.57 15.99 -7.48
C THR A 83 -14.58 17.51 -7.45
N GLN A 84 -14.02 18.18 -8.46
CA GLN A 84 -14.08 19.64 -8.56
C GLN A 84 -15.54 20.11 -8.58
N LYS A 85 -16.38 19.58 -9.49
CA LYS A 85 -17.77 20.02 -9.64
C LYS A 85 -18.61 19.93 -8.35
N ASN A 86 -18.42 18.89 -7.54
CA ASN A 86 -19.27 18.63 -6.37
C ASN A 86 -18.64 19.05 -5.03
N TYR A 87 -17.30 19.17 -4.97
CA TYR A 87 -16.55 19.38 -3.72
C TYR A 87 -15.59 20.59 -3.79
N GLU A 88 -15.69 21.47 -4.80
CA GLU A 88 -14.91 22.73 -4.91
C GLU A 88 -14.86 23.52 -3.60
N LYS A 89 -16.00 23.73 -2.95
CA LYS A 89 -16.12 24.48 -1.69
C LYS A 89 -15.42 23.82 -0.49
N GLN A 90 -15.00 22.56 -0.61
CA GLN A 90 -14.28 21.86 0.45
C GLN A 90 -12.75 22.01 0.33
N ARG A 91 -12.25 22.51 -0.82
CA ARG A 91 -10.82 22.65 -1.12
C ARG A 91 -10.11 23.51 -0.08
N ARG A 92 -9.25 22.85 0.70
CA ARG A 92 -8.38 23.45 1.73
C ARG A 92 -7.19 22.53 1.98
N ASN A 93 -6.15 23.06 2.61
CA ASN A 93 -5.08 22.24 3.17
C ASN A 93 -5.59 21.65 4.49
N LEU A 94 -5.45 20.34 4.66
CA LEU A 94 -5.93 19.60 5.82
C LEU A 94 -4.95 19.70 7.00
N GLY A 95 -3.65 19.63 6.70
CA GLY A 95 -2.57 19.69 7.66
C GLY A 95 -1.32 19.00 7.12
N VAL A 96 -0.37 18.79 8.02
CA VAL A 96 0.88 18.06 7.78
C VAL A 96 0.89 16.82 8.67
N LEU A 97 1.34 15.69 8.13
CA LEU A 97 1.64 14.47 8.89
C LEU A 97 3.07 14.03 8.58
N ASP A 98 3.84 13.67 9.60
CA ASP A 98 5.15 13.07 9.43
C ASP A 98 4.97 11.55 9.26
N TYR A 99 5.54 10.97 8.20
CA TYR A 99 5.38 9.56 7.85
C TYR A 99 6.01 8.63 8.89
N ASP A 100 5.32 7.55 9.21
CA ASP A 100 5.79 6.44 10.04
C ASP A 100 5.24 5.14 9.42
N SER A 101 6.12 4.16 9.19
CA SER A 101 5.79 2.89 8.51
C SER A 101 4.98 1.92 9.40
N MET A 102 4.91 2.19 10.71
CA MET A 102 4.31 1.33 11.73
C MET A 102 3.14 2.00 12.48
N ARG A 103 2.93 3.30 12.31
CA ARG A 103 1.87 4.07 12.99
C ARG A 103 0.90 4.72 12.02
N ILE A 104 -0.32 5.01 12.51
CA ILE A 104 -1.21 5.97 11.84
C ILE A 104 -0.65 7.37 12.13
N GLY A 105 -0.62 8.25 11.13
CA GLY A 105 -0.33 9.66 11.34
C GLY A 105 -1.34 10.33 12.28
N SER A 106 -0.89 11.34 13.03
CA SER A 106 -1.75 12.16 13.89
C SER A 106 -1.39 13.63 13.74
N PHE A 107 -2.38 14.51 13.74
CA PHE A 107 -2.14 15.95 13.67
C PHE A 107 -1.65 16.50 15.02
N PRO A 108 -0.93 17.64 15.03
CA PRO A 108 -0.54 18.31 16.26
C PRO A 108 -1.76 18.63 17.13
N GLY A 109 -1.81 18.06 18.33
CA GLY A 109 -2.91 18.22 19.28
C GLY A 109 -4.01 17.15 19.22
N ASP A 110 -3.93 16.17 18.29
CA ASP A 110 -4.76 14.97 18.39
C ASP A 110 -4.46 14.23 19.70
N PRO A 111 -5.47 13.63 20.35
CA PRO A 111 -5.23 12.81 21.54
C PRO A 111 -4.35 11.61 21.18
N SER A 112 -3.29 11.39 21.95
CA SER A 112 -2.41 10.24 21.78
C SER A 112 -3.20 8.95 22.01
N ASN A 113 -3.66 8.32 20.93
CA ASN A 113 -4.30 7.00 20.94
C ASN A 113 -3.27 5.86 21.16
N GLU A 114 -2.24 6.13 21.96
CA GLU A 114 -1.34 5.14 22.55
C GLU A 114 -2.08 4.36 23.64
N ALA A 115 -3.14 3.65 23.25
CA ALA A 115 -3.62 2.53 24.03
C ALA A 115 -2.45 1.56 24.21
N LEU A 116 -2.11 1.24 25.46
CA LEU A 116 -1.04 0.28 25.77
C LEU A 116 -1.26 -0.97 24.92
N PRO A 117 -0.27 -1.38 24.10
CA PRO A 117 -0.47 -2.49 23.19
C PRO A 117 -0.83 -3.73 24.00
N PHE A 118 -1.93 -4.39 23.61
CA PHE A 118 -2.29 -5.69 24.19
C PHE A 118 -1.06 -6.60 24.11
N PRO A 119 -0.67 -7.28 25.23
CA PRO A 119 0.63 -7.91 25.35
C PRO A 119 0.91 -8.86 24.18
N TYR A 120 1.80 -8.43 23.30
CA TYR A 120 2.22 -9.12 22.07
C TYR A 120 1.11 -9.49 21.06
N ASN A 121 0.48 -8.49 20.43
CA ASN A 121 -0.26 -8.72 19.19
C ASN A 121 0.68 -8.83 17.96
N PHE A 122 1.26 -10.01 17.74
CA PHE A 122 2.14 -10.28 16.60
C PHE A 122 1.48 -10.04 15.23
N LYS A 123 0.15 -10.10 15.13
CA LYS A 123 -0.58 -9.83 13.87
C LYS A 123 -0.53 -8.34 13.53
N ALA A 124 -0.64 -7.46 14.53
CA ALA A 124 -0.53 -6.01 14.34
C ALA A 124 0.86 -5.57 13.87
N ILE A 125 1.92 -6.33 14.18
CA ILE A 125 3.27 -6.08 13.66
C ILE A 125 3.35 -6.47 12.17
N LYS A 126 2.75 -7.60 11.77
CA LYS A 126 2.79 -8.10 10.37
C LYS A 126 1.86 -7.36 9.41
N SER A 127 0.85 -6.69 9.95
CA SER A 127 -0.11 -5.87 9.23
C SER A 127 -0.41 -4.64 10.10
N PRO A 128 0.50 -3.64 10.12
CA PRO A 128 0.24 -2.39 10.83
C PRO A 128 -0.99 -1.70 10.22
N ARG A 129 -1.58 -0.77 10.98
CA ARG A 129 -2.65 0.06 10.44
C ARG A 129 -2.09 0.99 9.34
N PRO A 130 -2.89 1.39 8.34
CA PRO A 130 -2.48 2.37 7.35
C PRO A 130 -1.95 3.65 7.98
N PHE A 131 -0.92 4.22 7.37
CA PHE A 131 -0.37 5.50 7.79
C PHE A 131 -1.41 6.63 7.66
N ILE A 132 -2.11 6.71 6.53
CA ILE A 132 -3.13 7.73 6.30
C ILE A 132 -4.33 7.44 7.22
N PRO A 133 -4.75 8.40 8.07
CA PRO A 133 -5.94 8.23 8.90
C PRO A 133 -7.20 8.01 8.05
N ARG A 134 -8.14 7.21 8.56
CA ARG A 134 -9.46 7.06 7.93
C ARG A 134 -10.25 8.37 8.05
N PHE A 135 -10.25 9.14 6.97
CA PHE A 135 -10.95 10.42 6.89
C PHE A 135 -12.43 10.24 6.54
N SER A 136 -13.28 11.07 7.16
CA SER A 136 -14.68 11.16 6.76
C SER A 136 -14.86 11.98 5.47
N HIS A 137 -16.02 11.82 4.82
CA HIS A 137 -16.40 12.47 3.55
C HIS A 137 -16.30 14.01 3.52
N ASN A 138 -16.18 14.69 4.68
CA ASN A 138 -15.94 16.14 4.79
C ASN A 138 -14.49 16.58 4.45
N HIS A 139 -13.61 15.63 4.13
CA HIS A 139 -12.24 15.84 3.68
C HIS A 139 -12.03 15.59 2.18
N ILE A 140 -13.09 15.29 1.42
CA ILE A 140 -13.00 15.16 -0.04
C ILE A 140 -12.58 16.51 -0.65
N ASN A 141 -11.72 16.43 -1.68
CA ASN A 141 -11.06 17.58 -2.33
C ASN A 141 -10.13 18.39 -1.41
N THR A 142 -9.68 17.85 -0.27
CA THR A 142 -8.67 18.50 0.58
C THR A 142 -7.26 18.01 0.23
N VAL A 143 -6.27 18.87 0.44
CA VAL A 143 -4.86 18.54 0.25
C VAL A 143 -4.25 18.19 1.59
N LEU A 144 -3.65 17.00 1.70
CA LEU A 144 -2.89 16.56 2.87
C LEU A 144 -1.40 16.54 2.51
N THR A 145 -0.59 17.23 3.30
CA THR A 145 0.87 17.19 3.15
C THR A 145 1.44 16.08 4.02
N ILE A 146 2.28 15.23 3.45
CA ILE A 146 3.02 14.16 4.13
C ILE A 146 4.51 14.49 4.04
N HIS A 147 5.21 14.51 5.17
CA HIS A 147 6.66 14.59 5.21
C HIS A 147 7.27 13.20 5.34
N ILE A 148 8.29 12.90 4.54
CA ILE A 148 8.94 11.59 4.50
C ILE A 148 10.45 11.80 4.56
N ASP A 149 11.08 11.41 5.67
CA ASP A 149 12.54 11.45 5.79
C ASP A 149 13.22 10.37 4.93
N SER A 150 14.42 10.66 4.43
CA SER A 150 15.23 9.73 3.63
C SER A 150 15.51 8.39 4.33
N GLU A 151 15.48 8.35 5.67
CA GLU A 151 15.61 7.10 6.44
C GLU A 151 14.55 6.05 6.08
N TYR A 152 13.33 6.45 5.72
CA TYR A 152 12.29 5.49 5.31
C TYR A 152 12.59 4.83 3.96
N LEU A 153 13.32 5.51 3.07
CA LEU A 153 13.82 4.92 1.83
C LEU A 153 14.99 3.97 2.11
N LEU A 154 15.83 4.27 3.12
CA LEU A 154 16.86 3.33 3.59
C LEU A 154 16.22 2.08 4.22
N GLN A 155 15.18 2.21 5.04
CA GLN A 155 14.39 1.08 5.56
C GLN A 155 13.79 0.22 4.43
N VAL A 156 13.29 0.84 3.35
CA VAL A 156 12.84 0.11 2.15
C VAL A 156 14.01 -0.66 1.52
N GLY A 157 15.16 -0.02 1.34
CA GLY A 157 16.37 -0.65 0.79
C GLY A 157 16.92 -1.81 1.63
N ARG A 158 16.83 -1.71 2.97
CA ARG A 158 17.21 -2.76 3.92
C ARG A 158 16.16 -3.88 4.06
N GLY A 159 14.95 -3.70 3.54
CA GLY A 159 13.86 -4.66 3.71
C GLY A 159 13.28 -4.66 5.13
N GLU A 160 13.12 -3.48 5.71
CA GLU A 160 12.55 -3.27 7.06
C GLU A 160 11.14 -2.66 7.00
N ASN A 161 10.80 -1.92 5.94
CA ASN A 161 9.46 -1.37 5.75
C ASN A 161 8.45 -2.48 5.35
N ILE A 162 7.62 -2.91 6.30
CA ILE A 162 6.72 -4.04 6.11
C ILE A 162 5.56 -3.77 5.16
N ARG A 163 5.02 -2.53 5.10
CA ARG A 163 3.95 -2.16 4.16
C ARG A 163 4.44 -2.23 2.71
N TYR A 164 5.66 -1.76 2.49
CA TYR A 164 6.36 -1.88 1.21
C TYR A 164 6.59 -3.35 0.83
N GLN A 165 7.09 -4.18 1.75
CA GLN A 165 7.29 -5.62 1.52
C GLN A 165 5.98 -6.38 1.21
N ASN A 166 4.92 -6.05 1.94
CA ASN A 166 3.58 -6.61 1.74
C ASN A 166 2.93 -6.15 0.42
N ARG A 167 3.55 -5.22 -0.33
CA ARG A 167 3.04 -4.58 -1.56
C ARG A 167 1.64 -4.02 -1.36
N GLU A 168 1.47 -3.26 -0.28
CA GLU A 168 0.19 -2.65 0.11
C GLU A 168 -0.09 -1.42 -0.77
N ILE A 169 -0.50 -1.67 -2.01
CA ILE A 169 -0.88 -0.66 -2.99
C ILE A 169 -2.03 -1.19 -3.85
N TRP A 170 -3.15 -0.44 -3.89
CA TRP A 170 -4.34 -0.76 -4.66
C TRP A 170 -4.74 0.45 -5.51
N GLY A 171 -4.98 0.22 -6.81
CA GLY A 171 -5.32 1.27 -7.77
C GLY A 171 -4.15 1.85 -8.55
N THR A 172 -4.49 2.77 -9.45
CA THR A 172 -3.58 3.36 -10.44
C THR A 172 -3.99 4.81 -10.65
N ASP A 173 -3.05 5.74 -10.52
CA ASP A 173 -3.24 7.20 -10.50
C ASP A 173 -4.09 7.74 -9.32
N ILE A 174 -5.15 7.00 -8.95
CA ILE A 174 -5.91 7.12 -7.72
C ILE A 174 -5.78 5.80 -6.95
N TYR A 175 -5.40 5.91 -5.69
CA TYR A 175 -5.15 4.82 -4.76
C TYR A 175 -6.17 4.82 -3.61
N THR A 176 -6.38 3.68 -2.96
CA THR A 176 -7.13 3.56 -1.70
C THR A 176 -6.38 4.25 -0.55
N ASP A 177 -7.06 4.76 0.48
CA ASP A 177 -6.38 5.35 1.65
C ASP A 177 -5.53 4.36 2.48
N ASP A 178 -5.72 3.05 2.31
CA ASP A 178 -4.84 2.02 2.89
C ASP A 178 -3.54 1.74 2.12
N SER A 179 -3.37 2.32 0.92
CA SER A 179 -2.18 2.19 0.09
C SER A 179 -0.97 2.95 0.64
N GLU A 180 0.18 2.28 0.70
CA GLU A 180 1.49 2.79 1.12
C GLU A 180 2.00 3.90 0.19
N ILE A 181 2.28 5.08 0.76
CA ILE A 181 2.68 6.28 0.02
C ILE A 181 4.01 6.10 -0.71
N LEU A 182 4.99 5.38 -0.13
CA LEU A 182 6.26 5.07 -0.79
C LEU A 182 6.06 4.22 -2.06
N LEU A 183 5.15 3.24 -2.02
CA LEU A 183 4.80 2.45 -3.20
C LEU A 183 4.05 3.29 -4.23
N ALA A 184 3.14 4.18 -3.81
CA ALA A 184 2.44 5.09 -4.71
C ALA A 184 3.40 6.05 -5.43
N LEU A 185 4.38 6.62 -4.70
CA LEU A 185 5.41 7.50 -5.27
C LEU A 185 6.32 6.76 -6.26
N GLN A 186 6.70 5.52 -5.96
CA GLN A 186 7.47 4.69 -6.90
C GLN A 186 6.62 4.32 -8.12
N HIS A 187 5.37 3.89 -7.95
CA HIS A 187 4.44 3.55 -9.04
C HIS A 187 4.15 4.75 -9.95
N CYS A 188 4.21 5.98 -9.42
CA CYS A 188 4.17 7.22 -10.17
C CYS A 188 5.55 7.73 -10.65
N GLU A 189 6.63 6.95 -10.63
CA GLU A 189 7.98 7.35 -11.12
C GLU A 189 8.66 8.54 -10.41
N VAL A 190 8.13 8.95 -9.25
CA VAL A 190 8.78 9.93 -8.36
C VAL A 190 10.03 9.32 -7.74
N LEU A 191 9.87 8.17 -7.07
CA LEU A 191 10.99 7.40 -6.52
C LEU A 191 11.60 6.46 -7.57
N PRO A 192 12.92 6.19 -7.55
CA PRO A 192 13.51 5.14 -8.37
C PRO A 192 12.98 3.77 -7.96
N SER A 193 12.93 2.83 -8.90
CA SER A 193 12.76 1.41 -8.56
C SER A 193 13.92 0.96 -7.67
N ALA A 194 13.62 0.23 -6.59
CA ALA A 194 14.63 -0.52 -5.85
C ALA A 194 15.47 -1.36 -6.83
N GLY A 195 16.80 -1.24 -6.75
CA GLY A 195 17.76 -1.81 -7.69
C GLY A 195 18.20 -0.90 -8.86
N SER A 196 17.59 0.27 -9.05
CA SER A 196 17.96 1.25 -10.09
C SER A 196 18.34 2.60 -9.49
N LEU A 197 19.39 2.62 -8.64
CA LEU A 197 20.05 3.86 -8.22
C LEU A 197 20.71 4.58 -9.43
N GLU A 198 21.07 3.81 -10.45
CA GLU A 198 21.38 4.28 -11.81
C GLU A 198 20.11 4.81 -12.51
N ARG A 199 19.62 6.00 -12.12
CA ARG A 199 18.66 6.76 -12.95
C ARG A 199 19.42 7.30 -14.15
N ASN A 200 19.62 6.49 -15.20
CA ASN A 200 20.17 7.00 -16.45
C ASN A 200 19.24 8.10 -17.00
N PRO A 201 19.67 9.38 -17.07
CA PRO A 201 18.81 10.48 -17.49
C PRO A 201 18.36 10.38 -18.95
N ASN A 202 19.03 9.53 -19.75
CA ASN A 202 18.69 9.20 -21.13
C ASN A 202 17.77 7.96 -21.25
N SER A 203 17.46 7.26 -20.15
CA SER A 203 16.44 6.21 -20.10
C SER A 203 15.03 6.74 -19.82
N ARG A 204 14.78 8.05 -20.00
CA ARG A 204 13.42 8.54 -20.21
C ARG A 204 12.87 7.83 -21.45
N SER A 205 11.86 6.98 -21.26
CA SER A 205 11.10 6.44 -22.38
C SER A 205 10.52 7.61 -23.17
N MET A 206 11.02 7.85 -24.37
CA MET A 206 10.67 8.98 -25.24
C MET A 206 9.21 8.96 -25.72
N ALA A 207 8.37 8.07 -25.20
CA ALA A 207 7.03 7.76 -25.67
C ALA A 207 5.88 8.42 -24.88
N ARG A 208 6.09 8.82 -23.62
CA ARG A 208 5.00 9.36 -22.77
C ARG A 208 5.47 10.55 -21.92
N PRO A 209 4.64 11.60 -21.74
CA PRO A 209 4.90 12.62 -20.74
C PRO A 209 4.83 11.99 -19.34
N ALA A 210 5.75 12.39 -18.46
CA ALA A 210 5.77 11.92 -17.08
C ALA A 210 4.48 12.36 -16.37
N LYS A 211 3.73 11.39 -15.81
CA LYS A 211 2.51 11.60 -15.02
C LYS A 211 2.80 11.39 -13.54
N ARG A 212 3.86 12.04 -13.01
CA ARG A 212 4.33 11.85 -11.63
C ARG A 212 3.35 12.34 -10.56
N THR A 213 2.48 13.30 -10.92
CA THR A 213 1.45 13.87 -10.04
C THR A 213 0.08 13.85 -10.72
N PRO A 214 -0.50 12.65 -10.96
CA PRO A 214 -1.57 12.46 -11.95
C PRO A 214 -2.90 13.15 -11.60
N VAL A 215 -3.15 13.47 -10.33
CA VAL A 215 -4.37 14.16 -9.87
C VAL A 215 -4.25 15.69 -9.90
N ASN A 216 -3.08 16.22 -10.25
CA ASN A 216 -2.90 17.64 -10.53
C ASN A 216 -3.23 17.91 -12.00
N MET A 217 -4.43 18.44 -12.26
CA MET A 217 -4.93 18.71 -13.61
C MET A 217 -4.21 19.89 -14.31
N GLU A 218 -3.53 20.76 -13.56
CA GLU A 218 -2.79 21.90 -14.09
C GLU A 218 -1.37 21.49 -14.51
N ASN A 219 -0.73 20.64 -13.70
CA ASN A 219 0.59 20.08 -13.98
C ASN A 219 0.66 18.62 -13.47
N GLN A 220 0.54 17.65 -14.39
CA GLN A 220 0.67 16.23 -14.07
C GLN A 220 2.12 15.78 -13.76
N ASP A 221 3.09 16.70 -13.80
CA ASP A 221 4.50 16.45 -13.49
C ASP A 221 5.05 17.46 -12.46
N SER A 222 4.24 17.79 -11.45
CA SER A 222 4.56 18.76 -10.39
C SER A 222 5.52 18.18 -9.35
N VAL A 223 6.76 17.92 -9.76
CA VAL A 223 7.86 17.44 -8.90
C VAL A 223 9.00 18.44 -8.92
N LYS A 224 9.39 18.95 -7.75
CA LYS A 224 10.54 19.83 -7.53
C LYS A 224 11.66 19.10 -6.81
N GLY A 225 12.90 19.48 -7.13
CA GLY A 225 14.09 18.82 -6.60
C GLY A 225 14.32 17.44 -7.23
N GLU A 226 15.43 16.83 -6.85
CA GLU A 226 15.86 15.50 -7.29
C GLU A 226 16.39 14.73 -6.09
N ILE A 227 16.22 13.41 -6.08
CA ILE A 227 16.75 12.55 -5.02
C ILE A 227 18.29 12.57 -5.12
N PRO A 228 19.02 12.94 -4.06
CA PRO A 228 20.48 12.94 -4.07
C PRO A 228 21.07 11.57 -4.40
N GLU A 229 22.08 11.54 -5.27
CA GLU A 229 22.83 10.33 -5.63
C GLU A 229 23.78 9.83 -4.52
N ARG A 230 23.96 10.65 -3.47
CA ARG A 230 24.89 10.41 -2.34
C ARG A 230 24.10 10.31 -1.04
N GLU A 231 24.73 9.81 0.01
CA GLU A 231 24.21 9.72 1.39
C GLU A 231 24.05 11.10 2.07
N ILE A 232 23.40 12.05 1.40
CA ILE A 232 23.04 13.36 1.93
C ILE A 232 21.60 13.23 2.46
N PRO A 233 21.31 13.53 3.74
CA PRO A 233 19.94 13.50 4.26
C PRO A 233 19.02 14.45 3.48
N PHE A 234 17.81 13.98 3.21
CA PHE A 234 16.77 14.76 2.52
C PHE A 234 15.39 14.41 3.07
N ALA A 235 14.44 15.32 2.90
CA ALA A 235 13.03 15.10 3.14
C ALA A 235 12.27 15.15 1.82
N ILE A 236 11.24 14.33 1.68
CA ILE A 236 10.25 14.42 0.61
C ILE A 236 8.97 14.96 1.22
N LYS A 237 8.54 16.12 0.76
CA LYS A 237 7.23 16.68 1.05
C LYS A 237 6.29 16.31 -0.09
N VAL A 238 5.24 15.57 0.25
CA VAL A 238 4.27 15.04 -0.71
C VAL A 238 2.90 15.59 -0.38
N ASP A 239 2.34 16.38 -1.28
CA ASP A 239 0.96 16.82 -1.20
C ASP A 239 0.08 15.79 -1.93
N ILE A 240 -0.82 15.12 -1.21
CA ILE A 240 -1.84 14.25 -1.79
C ILE A 240 -3.20 14.95 -1.82
N LEU A 241 -3.97 14.72 -2.87
CA LEU A 241 -5.36 15.15 -2.95
C LEU A 241 -6.26 14.01 -2.47
N LEU A 242 -7.06 14.26 -1.42
CA LEU A 242 -8.09 13.33 -0.97
C LEU A 242 -9.30 13.39 -1.90
N LEU A 243 -9.79 12.22 -2.31
CA LEU A 243 -10.79 12.01 -3.35
C LEU A 243 -11.93 11.10 -2.82
N PRO A 244 -13.12 11.10 -3.46
CA PRO A 244 -14.18 10.16 -3.11
C PRO A 244 -13.71 8.69 -3.22
N PRO A 245 -14.28 7.75 -2.44
CA PRO A 245 -14.09 6.31 -2.68
C PRO A 245 -14.54 5.92 -4.10
N LEU A 246 -13.81 5.00 -4.71
CA LEU A 246 -14.19 4.40 -5.99
C LEU A 246 -14.90 3.06 -5.77
N GLN A 247 -15.80 2.70 -6.70
CA GLN A 247 -16.43 1.37 -6.71
C GLN A 247 -15.46 0.26 -7.12
N ALA A 248 -14.42 0.62 -7.88
CA ALA A 248 -13.35 -0.27 -8.30
C ALA A 248 -12.06 0.52 -8.53
N TYR A 249 -10.92 -0.12 -8.27
CA TYR A 249 -9.58 0.43 -8.48
C TYR A 249 -8.81 -0.50 -9.43
N ALA A 250 -8.20 0.06 -10.48
CA ALA A 250 -7.53 -0.71 -11.53
C ALA A 250 -6.08 -1.06 -11.17
N SER A 251 -5.69 -2.30 -11.41
CA SER A 251 -4.29 -2.75 -11.38
C SER A 251 -3.53 -2.26 -12.62
N SER A 252 -2.27 -1.85 -12.43
CA SER A 252 -1.28 -1.72 -13.51
C SER A 252 0.13 -2.00 -12.98
N THR A 253 1.11 -2.12 -13.88
CA THR A 253 2.53 -2.21 -13.52
C THR A 253 3.25 -0.98 -14.04
N ARG A 254 3.89 -0.23 -13.14
CA ARG A 254 4.70 0.97 -13.45
C ARG A 254 5.94 0.98 -12.55
N ASN A 255 7.10 1.34 -13.09
CA ASN A 255 8.37 1.43 -12.35
C ASN A 255 8.67 0.21 -11.44
N ASN A 256 8.46 -0.99 -11.99
CA ASN A 256 8.59 -2.30 -11.32
C ASN A 256 7.68 -2.53 -10.09
N VAL A 257 6.68 -1.67 -9.86
CA VAL A 257 5.59 -1.89 -8.90
C VAL A 257 4.35 -2.34 -9.68
N THR A 258 3.75 -3.46 -9.30
CA THR A 258 2.41 -3.85 -9.75
C THR A 258 1.42 -3.48 -8.67
N SER A 259 0.53 -2.55 -8.95
CA SER A 259 -0.60 -2.23 -8.06
C SER A 259 -1.66 -3.32 -8.11
N ARG A 260 -2.37 -3.52 -7.00
CA ARG A 260 -3.50 -4.46 -6.93
C ARG A 260 -4.76 -3.82 -7.47
N GLU A 261 -5.64 -4.66 -8.02
CA GLU A 261 -7.02 -4.23 -8.22
C GLU A 261 -7.80 -4.28 -6.89
N TRP A 262 -8.87 -3.52 -6.81
CA TRP A 262 -9.88 -3.66 -5.76
C TRP A 262 -11.24 -3.64 -6.44
N THR A 263 -12.01 -4.73 -6.33
CA THR A 263 -13.28 -4.92 -7.03
C THR A 263 -14.28 -5.68 -6.14
N GLY A 264 -15.57 -5.61 -6.45
CA GLY A 264 -16.63 -6.40 -5.80
C GLY A 264 -17.15 -5.88 -4.45
N GLN A 265 -16.35 -5.12 -3.69
CA GLN A 265 -16.78 -4.40 -2.49
C GLN A 265 -16.40 -2.92 -2.60
N ILE A 266 -17.28 -2.03 -2.14
CA ILE A 266 -16.97 -0.60 -2.03
C ILE A 266 -15.95 -0.44 -0.88
N HIS A 267 -14.83 0.23 -1.16
CA HIS A 267 -13.82 0.58 -0.18
C HIS A 267 -14.41 1.52 0.89
N ASP A 268 -14.12 1.27 2.18
CA ASP A 268 -14.75 1.97 3.31
C ASP A 268 -13.98 3.21 3.81
N GLY A 269 -12.80 3.47 3.24
CA GLY A 269 -12.05 4.72 3.37
C GLY A 269 -12.15 5.63 2.13
N LEU A 270 -11.47 6.77 2.14
CA LEU A 270 -11.37 7.65 0.97
C LEU A 270 -10.40 7.08 -0.08
N SER A 271 -10.26 7.78 -1.21
CA SER A 271 -9.15 7.60 -2.13
C SER A 271 -8.15 8.75 -2.01
N TYR A 272 -6.94 8.58 -2.52
CA TYR A 272 -6.00 9.68 -2.73
C TYR A 272 -5.26 9.59 -4.06
N GLY A 273 -4.61 10.68 -4.47
CA GLY A 273 -3.57 10.64 -5.50
C GLY A 273 -2.53 11.72 -5.26
N ILE A 274 -1.37 11.60 -5.91
CA ILE A 274 -0.23 12.51 -5.72
C ILE A 274 -0.47 13.81 -6.49
N TYR A 275 -0.54 14.94 -5.78
CA TYR A 275 -0.87 16.26 -6.33
C TYR A 275 0.37 17.14 -6.55
N ASN A 276 1.34 17.13 -5.62
CA ASN A 276 2.61 17.84 -5.76
C ASN A 276 3.69 17.12 -4.94
N VAL A 277 4.95 17.20 -5.39
CA VAL A 277 6.10 16.66 -4.67
C VAL A 277 7.24 17.68 -4.64
N GLU A 278 7.87 17.83 -3.49
CA GLU A 278 9.00 18.72 -3.25
C GLU A 278 10.08 17.95 -2.46
N ILE A 279 11.24 17.73 -3.09
CA ILE A 279 12.39 17.05 -2.49
C ILE A 279 13.35 18.11 -1.96
N LEU A 280 13.58 18.13 -0.65
CA LEU A 280 14.37 19.12 0.07
C LEU A 280 15.63 18.44 0.63
N VAL A 281 16.82 18.92 0.26
CA VAL A 281 18.07 18.45 0.86
C VAL A 281 18.22 19.11 2.22
N MET A 282 18.56 18.37 3.28
CA MET A 282 18.62 18.94 4.64
C MET A 282 19.87 19.80 4.89
N ASP A 283 20.83 19.78 3.96
CA ASP A 283 21.89 20.79 3.90
C ASP A 283 21.41 21.98 3.06
N ASP A 284 20.93 23.01 3.74
CA ASP A 284 20.41 24.24 3.12
C ASP A 284 21.41 24.91 2.16
N THR A 285 22.71 24.68 2.33
CA THR A 285 23.74 25.23 1.43
C THR A 285 23.69 24.64 0.01
N LEU A 286 23.01 23.49 -0.17
CA LEU A 286 22.91 22.77 -1.44
C LEU A 286 21.56 22.95 -2.16
N ASN A 287 20.56 23.54 -1.48
CA ASN A 287 19.21 23.77 -2.00
C ASN A 287 19.17 24.91 -3.04
N ASP A 288 19.87 26.02 -2.81
CA ASP A 288 19.89 27.20 -3.69
C ASP A 288 20.88 27.09 -4.87
N ILE A 289 21.62 25.98 -5.01
CA ILE A 289 22.60 25.81 -6.09
C ILE A 289 21.90 25.38 -7.38
N GLU A 290 21.85 26.28 -8.37
CA GLU A 290 21.41 25.97 -9.74
C GLU A 290 22.07 24.69 -10.26
N GLN A 291 21.29 23.82 -10.93
CA GLN A 291 21.80 22.57 -11.52
C GLN A 291 22.99 22.81 -12.48
N SER A 292 23.03 23.98 -13.15
CA SER A 292 24.11 24.43 -14.04
C SER A 292 25.49 24.47 -13.35
N ALA A 293 25.53 24.77 -12.04
CA ALA A 293 26.75 24.90 -11.27
C ALA A 293 27.28 23.56 -10.74
N LYS A 294 26.41 22.55 -10.56
CA LYS A 294 26.79 21.22 -10.06
C LYS A 294 27.62 20.42 -11.07
N THR A 295 27.55 20.76 -12.37
CA THR A 295 28.21 20.02 -13.47
C THR A 295 29.56 20.60 -13.92
N LYS A 296 30.17 21.55 -13.18
CA LYS A 296 31.55 21.98 -13.49
C LYS A 296 32.56 20.92 -13.06
N SER A 297 32.83 19.99 -13.98
CA SER A 297 33.90 19.01 -13.86
C SER A 297 35.25 19.69 -13.68
N LEU A 298 36.03 19.17 -12.71
CA LEU A 298 37.44 19.51 -12.55
C LEU A 298 38.21 18.99 -13.76
N GLN A 299 38.53 19.90 -14.68
CA GLN A 299 39.61 19.71 -15.64
C GLN A 299 40.93 19.82 -14.85
N TRP A 300 41.68 18.73 -14.75
CA TRP A 300 43.04 18.68 -14.23
C TRP A 300 44.05 18.96 -15.35
#